data_AF-A0ABD5DER6-F1
#
_entry.id   AF-A0ABD5DER6-F1
#
_cell.length_a   1.000
_cell.length_b   1.000
_cell.length_c   1.000
_cell.angle_alpha   90.00
_cell.angle_beta   90.00
_cell.angle_gamma   90.00
#
_symmetry.space_group_name_H-M   'P 1'
#
loop_
_entity.id
_entity.type
_entity.pdbx_description
1 polymer ?
#
loop_
_entity_poly.entity_id
_entity_poly.type
_entity_poly.pdbx_seq_one_letter_code
_entity_poly.pdbx_strand_id
1 'polypeptide(L)'
;DLDRIDRNILNELQKDGRISNVELSKRVGLSPTPCLERVRRLERQGFIQGYTALLNPHYLDASLLVFVEITLNRGAPDVFEQFNAAVQK
;
A
#
# COMPACT_ATOMS: atom_id res chain seq x y z
N ASP A 1 -11.43 -10.88 10.77
CA ASP A 1 -12.33 -10.39 9.72
C ASP A 1 -12.45 -8.88 9.72
N LEU A 2 -12.47 -8.30 8.51
CA LEU A 2 -12.71 -6.88 8.27
C LEU A 2 -14.22 -6.61 8.24
N ASP A 3 -14.70 -5.75 9.15
CA ASP A 3 -16.08 -5.31 9.10
C ASP A 3 -16.30 -4.19 8.06
N ARG A 4 -17.56 -3.80 7.85
CA ARG A 4 -17.92 -2.76 6.86
C ARG A 4 -17.24 -1.42 7.16
N ILE A 5 -17.08 -1.06 8.43
CA ILE A 5 -16.46 0.21 8.81
C ILE A 5 -14.97 0.16 8.53
N ASP A 6 -14.30 -0.96 8.82
CA ASP A 6 -12.89 -1.13 8.53
C ASP A 6 -12.62 -0.98 7.02
N ARG A 7 -13.46 -1.56 6.17
CA ARG A 7 -13.37 -1.39 4.71
C ARG A 7 -13.53 0.08 4.29
N ASN A 8 -14.45 0.80 4.92
CA ASN A 8 -14.64 2.22 4.64
C ASN A 8 -13.43 3.06 5.09
N ILE A 9 -12.86 2.76 6.27
CA ILE A 9 -11.62 3.39 6.75
C ILE A 9 -10.49 3.19 5.74
N LEU A 10 -10.27 1.95 5.29
CA LEU A 10 -9.23 1.64 4.29
C LEU A 10 -9.45 2.39 2.98
N ASN A 11 -10.69 2.42 2.48
CA ASN A 11 -11.01 3.13 1.24
C ASN A 11 -10.78 4.64 1.35
N GLU A 12 -11.13 5.26 2.46
CA GLU A 12 -10.88 6.69 2.68
C GLU A 12 -9.39 7.00 2.82
N LEU A 13 -8.63 6.17 3.54
CA LEU A 13 -7.17 6.33 3.67
C LEU A 13 -6.43 6.08 2.35
N GLN A 14 -6.91 5.21 1.47
CA GLN A 14 -6.32 5.01 0.15
C GLN A 14 -6.53 6.22 -0.78
N LYS A 15 -7.67 6.91 -0.66
CA LYS A 15 -7.93 8.14 -1.42
C LYS A 15 -7.13 9.31 -0.88
N ASP A 16 -7.08 9.45 0.44
CA ASP A 16 -6.35 10.51 1.12
C ASP A 16 -5.70 9.98 2.40
N GLY A 17 -4.44 9.54 2.28
CA GLY A 17 -3.67 9.03 3.41
C GLY A 17 -3.27 10.11 4.43
N ARG A 18 -3.52 11.40 4.14
CA ARG A 18 -3.22 12.53 5.04
C ARG A 18 -4.46 13.08 5.74
N ILE A 19 -5.63 12.48 5.52
CA ILE A 19 -6.88 12.88 6.16
C ILE A 19 -6.73 12.86 7.69
N SER A 20 -7.20 13.92 8.36
CA SER A 20 -7.18 13.95 9.82
C SER A 20 -8.13 12.89 10.39
N ASN A 21 -7.77 12.30 11.53
CA ASN A 21 -8.63 11.31 12.18
C ASN A 21 -10.03 11.87 12.53
N VAL A 22 -10.14 13.17 12.83
CA VAL A 22 -11.44 13.83 13.09
C VAL A 22 -12.31 13.84 11.85
N GLU A 23 -11.74 14.10 10.68
CA GLU A 23 -12.50 14.11 9.42
C GLU A 23 -12.80 12.70 8.95
N LEU A 24 -11.83 11.78 9.05
CA LEU A 24 -12.03 10.36 8.79
C LEU A 24 -13.19 9.80 9.61
N SER A 25 -13.24 10.11 10.92
CA SER A 25 -14.28 9.61 11.81
C SER A 25 -15.67 10.07 11.38
N LYS A 26 -15.81 11.33 10.92
CA LYS A 26 -17.07 11.84 10.35
C LYS A 26 -17.48 11.07 9.10
N ARG A 27 -16.54 10.84 8.17
CA ARG A 27 -16.83 10.13 6.90
C ARG A 27 -17.25 8.68 7.11
N VAL A 28 -16.69 8.01 8.12
CA VAL A 28 -17.01 6.61 8.42
C VAL A 28 -18.12 6.44 9.47
N GLY A 29 -18.68 7.53 10.00
CA GLY A 29 -19.79 7.52 10.96
C GLY A 29 -19.41 7.09 12.38
N LEU A 30 -18.19 7.41 12.82
CA LEU A 30 -17.68 7.10 14.17
C LEU A 30 -17.28 8.37 14.93
N SER A 31 -17.22 8.26 16.26
CA SER A 31 -16.50 9.26 17.06
C SER A 31 -14.98 9.13 16.86
N PRO A 32 -14.20 10.19 17.13
CA PRO A 32 -12.77 10.20 16.82
C PRO A 32 -11.95 9.08 17.51
N THR A 33 -12.26 8.78 18.77
CA THR A 33 -11.52 7.77 19.57
C THR A 33 -11.63 6.34 19.01
N PRO A 34 -12.83 5.77 18.78
CA PRO A 34 -12.95 4.43 18.19
C PRO A 34 -12.47 4.37 16.73
N CYS A 35 -12.53 5.47 15.98
CA CYS A 35 -11.94 5.54 14.66
C CYS A 35 -10.41 5.34 14.73
N LEU A 36 -9.74 6.06 15.63
CA LEU A 36 -8.29 5.97 15.81
C LEU A 36 -7.85 4.56 16.22
N GLU A 37 -8.57 3.93 17.16
CA GLU A 37 -8.23 2.57 17.62
C GLU A 37 -8.41 1.53 16.52
N ARG A 38 -9.41 1.70 15.63
CA ARG A 38 -9.58 0.85 14.45
C ARG A 38 -8.45 1.03 13.45
N VAL A 39 -8.05 2.26 13.13
CA VAL A 39 -6.90 2.53 12.24
C VAL A 39 -5.64 1.88 12.80
N ARG A 40 -5.33 2.09 14.09
CA ARG A 40 -4.17 1.45 14.74
C ARG A 40 -4.22 -0.07 14.72
N ARG A 41 -5.41 -0.66 14.89
CA ARG A 41 -5.58 -2.11 14.78
C ARG A 41 -5.28 -2.59 13.37
N LEU A 42 -5.78 -1.90 12.34
CA LEU A 42 -5.55 -2.24 10.93
C LEU A 42 -4.07 -2.11 10.55
N GLU A 43 -3.37 -1.11 11.07
CA GLU A 43 -1.91 -0.96 10.95
C GLU A 43 -1.17 -2.12 11.62
N ARG A 44 -1.47 -2.42 12.89
CA ARG A 44 -0.83 -3.52 13.64
C ARG A 44 -1.05 -4.89 12.99
N GLN A 45 -2.18 -5.10 12.35
CA GLN A 45 -2.52 -6.34 11.65
C GLN A 45 -1.93 -6.42 10.24
N GLY A 46 -1.26 -5.36 9.76
CA GLY A 46 -0.64 -5.33 8.44
C GLY A 46 -1.61 -5.10 7.27
N PHE A 47 -2.89 -4.77 7.54
CA PHE A 47 -3.81 -4.32 6.49
C PHE A 47 -3.39 -2.96 5.92
N ILE A 48 -2.84 -2.09 6.76
CA ILE A 48 -2.20 -0.85 6.36
C ILE A 48 -0.70 -1.07 6.48
N GLN A 49 -0.02 -1.17 5.33
CA GLN A 49 1.43 -1.40 5.27
C GLN A 49 2.24 -0.11 5.51
N GLY A 50 1.64 1.05 5.20
CA GLY A 50 2.27 2.34 5.39
C GLY A 50 1.54 3.44 4.63
N TYR A 51 2.09 4.64 4.72
CA TYR A 51 1.60 5.83 4.02
C TYR A 51 2.76 6.39 3.19
N THR A 52 2.46 6.79 1.95
CA THR A 52 3.48 7.31 1.03
C THR A 52 3.01 8.59 0.35
N ALA A 53 3.97 9.36 -0.15
CA ALA A 53 3.72 10.47 -1.06
C ALA A 53 3.85 9.97 -2.51
N LEU A 54 2.86 10.25 -3.35
CA LEU A 54 2.96 10.03 -4.78
C LEU A 54 3.68 11.24 -5.40
N LEU A 55 4.90 11.00 -5.87
CA LEU A 55 5.72 12.03 -6.49
C LEU A 55 5.55 12.00 -8.00
N ASN A 56 5.68 13.16 -8.63
CA ASN A 56 5.67 13.26 -10.08
C ASN A 56 7.09 12.98 -10.63
N PRO A 57 7.28 11.89 -11.39
CA PRO A 57 8.61 11.49 -11.88
C PRO A 57 9.25 12.50 -12.86
N HIS A 58 8.45 13.35 -13.51
CA HIS A 58 8.95 14.36 -14.45
C HIS A 58 9.80 15.44 -13.79
N TYR A 59 9.53 15.73 -12.51
CA TYR A 59 10.32 16.69 -11.73
C TYR A 59 11.52 16.05 -11.03
N LEU A 60 11.72 14.74 -11.20
CA LEU A 60 12.71 13.94 -10.45
C LEU A 60 13.69 13.20 -11.37
N ASP A 61 13.81 13.59 -12.65
CA ASP A 61 14.64 12.92 -13.65
C ASP A 61 14.37 11.40 -13.79
N ALA A 62 13.17 10.96 -13.39
CA ALA A 62 12.73 9.56 -13.36
C ALA A 62 11.57 9.31 -14.33
N SER A 63 11.53 10.07 -15.44
CA SER A 63 10.41 10.05 -16.39
C SER A 63 10.32 8.77 -17.23
N LEU A 64 11.43 8.07 -17.40
CA LEU A 64 11.52 6.88 -18.24
C LEU A 64 11.00 5.65 -17.47
N LEU A 65 9.84 5.14 -17.89
CA LEU A 65 9.28 3.88 -17.41
C LEU A 65 9.46 2.79 -18.48
N VAL A 66 10.14 1.70 -18.14
CA VAL A 66 10.38 0.57 -19.06
C VAL A 66 9.74 -0.69 -18.48
N PHE A 67 9.01 -1.41 -19.31
CA PHE A 67 8.58 -2.78 -19.02
C PHE A 67 9.53 -3.75 -19.73
N VAL A 68 10.04 -4.75 -19.00
CA VAL A 68 10.95 -5.77 -19.55
C VAL A 68 10.28 -7.13 -19.45
N GLU A 69 10.21 -7.84 -20.57
CA GLU A 69 9.75 -9.23 -20.62
C GLU A 69 10.96 -10.16 -20.56
N ILE A 70 10.90 -11.16 -19.68
CA ILE A 70 12.00 -12.09 -19.44
C ILE A 70 11.47 -13.52 -19.57
N THR A 71 11.95 -14.23 -20.58
CA THR A 71 11.62 -15.64 -20.79
C THR A 71 12.67 -16.51 -20.12
N LEU A 72 12.28 -17.26 -19.09
CA LEU A 72 13.16 -18.20 -18.39
C LEU A 72 13.05 -19.59 -19.00
N ASN A 73 14.18 -20.16 -19.44
CA ASN A 73 14.23 -21.55 -19.91
C ASN A 73 14.30 -22.48 -18.69
N ARG A 74 13.31 -23.36 -18.50
CA ARG A 74 13.07 -24.19 -17.30
C ARG A 74 14.04 -25.38 -17.15
N GLY A 75 15.28 -25.26 -17.62
CA GLY A 75 16.27 -26.35 -17.61
C GLY A 75 16.86 -26.65 -16.23
N ALA A 76 16.77 -25.72 -15.27
CA ALA A 76 17.31 -25.91 -13.93
C ALA A 76 16.30 -25.44 -12.85
N PRO A 77 16.14 -26.20 -11.75
CA PRO A 77 15.10 -25.99 -10.73
C PRO A 77 15.24 -24.68 -9.93
N ASP A 78 16.41 -24.06 -9.98
CA ASP A 78 16.85 -22.93 -9.16
C ASP A 78 16.89 -21.58 -9.91
N VAL A 79 16.54 -21.57 -11.21
CA VAL A 79 16.61 -20.38 -12.08
C VAL A 79 15.70 -19.24 -11.60
N PHE A 80 14.52 -19.56 -11.06
CA PHE A 80 13.59 -18.52 -10.55
C PHE A 80 14.10 -17.84 -9.27
N GLU A 81 14.71 -18.60 -8.36
CA GLU A 81 15.29 -18.03 -7.12
C GLU A 81 16.52 -17.17 -7.42
N GLN A 82 17.41 -17.66 -8.29
CA GLN A 82 18.59 -16.92 -8.73
C GLN A 82 18.20 -15.61 -9.44
N PHE A 83 17.18 -15.65 -10.30
CA PHE A 83 16.67 -14.48 -10.99
C PHE A 83 16.11 -13.43 -10.01
N ASN A 84 15.24 -13.85 -9.08
CA ASN A 84 14.67 -12.94 -8.08
C ASN A 84 15.75 -12.29 -7.19
N ALA A 85 16.77 -13.05 -6.79
CA ALA A 85 17.89 -12.52 -5.99
C ALA A 85 18.72 -11.49 -6.77
N ALA A 86 18.89 -11.66 -8.09
CA ALA A 86 19.66 -10.74 -8.92
C ALA A 86 18.95 -9.41 -9.21
N VAL A 87 17.61 -9.42 -9.31
CA VAL A 87 16.81 -8.23 -9.67
C VAL A 87 16.49 -7.32 -8.46
N GLN A 88 16.63 -7.82 -7.23
CA GLN A 88 16.35 -7.03 -6.01
C GLN A 88 17.47 -6.07 -5.58
N LYS A 89 18.52 -5.89 -6.39
CA LYS A 89 19.61 -4.91 -6.15
C LYS A 89 19.34 -3.61 -6.88
#